data_AF-A0A9W8DUA6-F1
#
_entry.id   AF-A0A9W8DUA6-F1
#
_cell.length_a   1.000
_cell.length_b   1.000
_cell.length_c   1.000
_cell.angle_alpha   90.00
_cell.angle_beta   90.00
_cell.angle_gamma   90.00
#
_symmetry.space_group_name_H-M   'P 1'
#
loop_
_entity.id
_entity.type
_entity.pdbx_description
1 polymer ?
#
loop_
_entity_poly.entity_id
_entity_poly.type
_entity_poly.pdbx_seq_one_letter_code
_entity_poly.pdbx_strand_id
1 'polypeptide(L)'
;MSEVENKATSPKVEEQDEVPPSTDVHVEPIMKLENVKPKNREEDENVLFKMRAKLYRFDKEGNEWKERGTGDVKIMEHKETKKIRVVMHREKIHKLCANHYITEEMKLSPNVGSDRSWVWTTAADFADEEPEHQTLAIRFANSENANLFKEAFDKAREAVKSRADENNSKDHSEKEKPEEKEEEKITDAESKPKEDAKEEAKEEKKDGEEEGK
;
A
#
# COMPACT_ATOMS: atom_id res chain seq x y z
N MET A 1 -20.24 23.40 87.10
CA MET A 1 -19.88 24.82 87.26
C MET A 1 -18.36 24.86 87.19
N SER A 2 -17.70 25.37 86.16
CA SER A 2 -17.93 26.62 85.43
C SER A 2 -17.59 26.45 83.95
N GLU A 3 -18.47 26.99 83.11
CA GLU A 3 -18.30 27.17 81.67
C GLU A 3 -17.08 28.05 81.38
N VAL A 4 -16.32 27.68 80.35
CA VAL A 4 -15.32 28.57 79.72
C VAL A 4 -15.77 28.75 78.27
N GLU A 5 -16.37 29.91 78.01
CA GLU A 5 -16.71 30.41 76.68
C GLU A 5 -15.43 30.55 75.84
N ASN A 6 -15.31 29.74 74.79
CA ASN A 6 -14.32 29.96 73.74
C ASN A 6 -14.97 30.73 72.58
N LYS A 7 -14.61 32.01 72.55
CA LYS A 7 -14.95 33.03 71.58
C LYS A 7 -14.44 32.67 70.18
N ALA A 8 -15.32 32.89 69.21
CA ALA A 8 -15.14 32.66 67.78
C ALA A 8 -13.89 33.33 67.18
N THR A 9 -13.19 32.60 66.32
CA THR A 9 -12.36 33.13 65.23
C THR A 9 -12.48 32.18 64.04
N SER A 10 -13.24 32.60 63.03
CA SER A 10 -13.26 31.98 61.71
C SER A 10 -12.10 32.53 60.87
N PRO A 11 -11.33 31.72 60.13
CA PRO A 11 -10.60 32.20 58.98
C PRO A 11 -11.39 31.85 57.72
N LYS A 12 -12.07 32.86 57.16
CA LYS A 12 -12.46 32.89 55.75
C LYS A 12 -11.31 33.55 55.00
N VAL A 13 -10.57 32.79 54.20
CA VAL A 13 -9.79 33.33 53.08
C VAL A 13 -10.02 32.39 51.91
N GLU A 14 -10.93 32.83 51.04
CA GLU A 14 -11.05 32.37 49.66
C GLU A 14 -9.81 32.92 48.93
N GLU A 15 -8.89 32.05 48.54
CA GLU A 15 -7.85 32.40 47.57
C GLU A 15 -8.34 31.90 46.22
N GLN A 16 -8.96 32.83 45.47
CA GLN A 16 -9.32 32.63 44.08
C GLN A 16 -8.02 32.65 43.27
N ASP A 17 -7.62 31.49 42.75
CA ASP A 17 -6.65 31.38 41.65
C ASP A 17 -7.29 32.01 40.39
N GLU A 18 -7.19 33.33 40.27
CA GLU A 18 -7.57 34.05 39.06
C GLU A 18 -6.49 33.81 38.00
N VAL A 19 -6.75 32.85 37.12
CA VAL A 19 -5.93 32.61 35.92
C VAL A 19 -5.94 33.91 35.09
N PRO A 20 -4.79 34.54 34.82
CA PRO A 20 -4.77 35.79 34.05
C PRO A 20 -5.38 35.53 32.67
N PRO A 21 -6.20 36.46 32.14
CA PRO A 21 -6.84 36.29 30.84
C PRO A 21 -5.76 36.11 29.78
N SER A 22 -5.76 34.95 29.11
CA SER A 22 -4.86 34.70 28.00
C SER A 22 -5.12 35.74 26.92
N THR A 23 -4.11 36.56 26.61
CA THR A 23 -4.14 37.45 25.46
C THR A 23 -4.26 36.60 24.20
N ASP A 24 -5.47 36.51 23.66
CA ASP A 24 -5.72 35.86 22.37
C ASP A 24 -5.08 36.74 21.28
N VAL A 25 -3.90 36.32 20.82
CA VAL A 25 -3.15 37.05 19.79
C VAL A 25 -3.86 36.86 18.47
N HIS A 26 -4.66 37.85 18.09
CA HIS A 26 -5.35 37.87 16.80
C HIS A 26 -4.34 38.08 15.66
N VAL A 27 -4.32 37.15 14.70
CA VAL A 27 -3.46 37.21 13.51
C VAL A 27 -4.35 37.32 12.28
N GLU A 28 -4.11 38.32 11.43
CA GLU A 28 -4.83 38.47 10.16
C GLU A 28 -4.45 37.34 9.18
N PRO A 29 -5.43 36.65 8.57
CA PRO A 29 -5.14 35.57 7.64
C PRO A 29 -4.44 36.08 6.38
N ILE A 30 -3.24 35.54 6.10
CA ILE A 30 -2.44 35.90 4.92
C ILE A 30 -3.14 35.49 3.61
N MET A 31 -4.01 34.47 3.65
CA MET A 31 -4.73 33.96 2.48
C MET A 31 -6.11 33.46 2.88
N LYS A 32 -7.11 33.77 2.04
CA LYS A 32 -8.45 33.15 2.11
C LYS A 32 -8.47 31.95 1.19
N LEU A 33 -8.64 30.75 1.75
CA LEU A 33 -8.79 29.51 0.99
C LEU A 33 -10.26 29.31 0.63
N GLU A 34 -10.53 28.91 -0.61
CA GLU A 34 -11.85 28.46 -1.02
C GLU A 34 -12.11 27.07 -0.46
N ASN A 35 -13.34 26.83 0.01
CA ASN A 35 -13.72 25.52 0.56
C ASN A 35 -13.97 24.52 -0.58
N VAL A 36 -12.91 23.85 -1.03
CA VAL A 36 -12.99 22.80 -2.05
C VAL A 36 -13.37 21.49 -1.37
N LYS A 37 -14.43 20.82 -1.84
CA LYS A 37 -14.74 19.45 -1.41
C LYS A 37 -13.68 18.50 -1.98
N PRO A 38 -12.84 17.86 -1.16
CA PRO A 38 -11.80 16.97 -1.66
C PRO A 38 -12.45 15.73 -2.30
N LYS A 39 -12.17 15.51 -3.59
CA LYS A 39 -12.57 14.28 -4.29
C LYS A 39 -11.57 13.18 -3.93
N ASN A 40 -12.02 12.16 -3.21
CA ASN A 40 -11.15 11.09 -2.70
C ASN A 40 -10.73 10.04 -3.76
N ARG A 41 -11.21 10.16 -5.02
CA ARG A 41 -10.96 9.21 -6.12
C ARG A 41 -11.31 7.75 -5.78
N GLU A 42 -12.21 7.54 -4.82
CA GLU A 42 -12.74 6.21 -4.40
C GLU A 42 -14.23 6.03 -4.77
N GLU A 43 -14.83 6.99 -5.47
CA GLU A 43 -16.28 7.02 -5.75
C GLU A 43 -16.73 5.89 -6.69
N ASP A 44 -15.84 5.42 -7.55
CA ASP A 44 -16.10 4.39 -8.56
C ASP A 44 -15.80 2.98 -8.06
N GLU A 45 -15.67 2.81 -6.74
CA GLU A 45 -15.31 1.53 -6.13
C GLU A 45 -16.34 1.05 -5.11
N ASN A 46 -16.50 -0.26 -5.04
CA ASN A 46 -17.34 -0.94 -4.06
C ASN A 46 -16.47 -1.48 -2.93
N VAL A 47 -16.81 -1.15 -1.69
CA VAL A 47 -16.12 -1.67 -0.51
C VAL A 47 -16.55 -3.11 -0.25
N LEU A 48 -15.66 -4.07 -0.47
CA LEU A 48 -15.89 -5.49 -0.20
C LEU A 48 -15.63 -5.83 1.27
N PHE A 49 -14.71 -5.12 1.89
CA PHE A 49 -14.31 -5.32 3.28
C PHE A 49 -13.88 -4.00 3.90
N LYS A 50 -14.22 -3.79 5.17
CA LYS A 50 -13.75 -2.65 5.96
C LYS A 50 -13.55 -3.07 7.41
N MET A 51 -12.37 -2.81 7.96
CA MET A 51 -12.12 -3.05 9.38
C MET A 51 -10.96 -2.23 9.93
N ARG A 52 -11.02 -1.92 11.22
CA ARG A 52 -9.94 -1.29 11.98
C ARG A 52 -8.71 -2.21 12.07
N ALA A 53 -7.53 -1.68 11.75
CA ALA A 53 -6.27 -2.40 11.80
C ALA A 53 -5.08 -1.49 12.10
N LYS A 54 -3.94 -2.10 12.42
CA LYS A 54 -2.63 -1.46 12.46
C LYS A 54 -1.71 -2.11 11.43
N LEU A 55 -1.08 -1.30 10.59
CA LEU A 55 -0.20 -1.71 9.51
C LEU A 55 1.25 -1.38 9.86
N TYR A 56 2.14 -2.32 9.54
CA TYR A 56 3.57 -2.24 9.69
C TYR A 56 4.24 -2.47 8.34
N ARG A 57 5.39 -1.82 8.13
CA ARG A 57 6.30 -2.13 7.03
C ARG A 57 7.57 -2.76 7.59
N PHE A 58 8.13 -3.70 6.86
CA PHE A 58 9.42 -4.27 7.21
C PHE A 58 10.53 -3.36 6.66
N ASP A 59 11.42 -2.91 7.54
CA ASP A 59 12.63 -2.22 7.16
C ASP A 59 13.75 -3.23 6.91
N LYS A 60 14.22 -3.30 5.66
CA LYS A 60 15.27 -4.25 5.25
C LYS A 60 16.64 -3.87 5.82
N GLU A 61 16.92 -2.58 6.00
CA GLU A 61 18.22 -2.11 6.51
C GLU A 61 18.33 -2.36 8.02
N GLY A 62 17.27 -2.04 8.76
CA GLY A 62 17.19 -2.25 10.21
C GLY A 62 16.79 -3.66 10.64
N ASN A 63 16.36 -4.52 9.70
CA ASN A 63 15.79 -5.84 9.98
C ASN A 63 14.68 -5.80 11.05
N GLU A 64 13.80 -4.79 10.97
CA GLU A 64 12.79 -4.51 12.00
C GLU A 64 11.43 -4.11 11.41
N TRP A 65 10.37 -4.27 12.19
CA TRP A 65 9.02 -3.85 11.82
C TRP A 65 8.77 -2.41 12.29
N LYS A 66 8.50 -1.50 11.35
CA LYS A 66 8.12 -0.10 11.63
C LYS A 66 6.63 0.11 11.45
N GLU A 67 5.98 0.83 12.36
CA GLU A 67 4.58 1.18 12.20
C GLU A 67 4.40 2.10 10.98
N ARG A 68 3.57 1.67 10.03
CA ARG A 68 3.24 2.43 8.81
C ARG A 68 1.94 3.21 8.96
N GLY A 69 0.99 2.73 9.76
CA GLY A 69 -0.26 3.44 10.01
C GLY A 69 -1.26 2.67 10.86
N THR A 70 -2.18 3.40 11.48
CA THR A 70 -3.30 2.85 12.25
C THR A 70 -4.59 3.47 11.70
N GLY A 71 -5.54 2.64 11.28
CA GLY A 71 -6.62 3.08 10.40
C GLY A 71 -7.68 2.02 10.10
N ASP A 72 -8.65 2.37 9.26
CA ASP A 72 -9.54 1.39 8.63
C ASP A 72 -8.88 0.88 7.35
N VAL A 73 -8.62 -0.42 7.28
CA VAL A 73 -8.25 -1.09 6.03
C VAL A 73 -9.51 -1.40 5.23
N LYS A 74 -9.48 -1.12 3.94
CA LYS A 74 -10.54 -1.43 2.98
C LYS A 74 -9.99 -2.33 1.88
N ILE A 75 -10.79 -3.32 1.48
CA ILE A 75 -10.61 -4.02 0.19
C ILE A 75 -11.71 -3.50 -0.73
N MET A 76 -11.34 -2.96 -1.87
CA MET A 76 -12.26 -2.26 -2.77
C MET A 76 -12.14 -2.79 -4.19
N GLU A 77 -13.27 -2.97 -4.87
CA GLU A 77 -13.37 -3.37 -6.27
C GLU A 77 -13.86 -2.21 -7.13
N HIS A 78 -13.15 -1.88 -8.20
CA HIS A 78 -13.60 -0.89 -9.17
C HIS A 78 -14.84 -1.35 -9.93
N LYS A 79 -15.87 -0.51 -10.04
CA LYS A 79 -17.18 -0.85 -10.61
C LYS A 79 -17.09 -1.32 -12.07
N GLU A 80 -16.30 -0.63 -12.89
CA GLU A 80 -16.11 -0.93 -14.32
C GLU A 80 -14.96 -1.92 -14.58
N THR A 81 -13.71 -1.52 -14.26
CA THR A 81 -12.52 -2.33 -14.54
C THR A 81 -12.39 -3.59 -13.70
N LYS A 82 -13.21 -3.72 -12.64
CA LYS A 82 -13.26 -4.93 -11.82
C LYS A 82 -11.93 -5.25 -11.12
N LYS A 83 -10.98 -4.30 -11.10
CA LYS A 83 -9.71 -4.41 -10.36
C LYS A 83 -9.97 -4.28 -8.87
N ILE A 84 -9.28 -5.08 -8.06
CA ILE A 84 -9.41 -5.08 -6.61
C ILE A 84 -8.11 -4.56 -5.98
N ARG A 85 -8.23 -3.62 -5.05
CA ARG A 85 -7.10 -3.04 -4.31
C ARG A 85 -7.32 -2.99 -2.81
N VAL A 86 -6.21 -2.99 -2.08
CA VAL A 86 -6.16 -2.69 -0.64
C VAL A 86 -5.86 -1.21 -0.48
N VAL A 87 -6.69 -0.53 0.31
CA VAL A 87 -6.53 0.88 0.65
C VAL A 87 -6.65 1.05 2.15
N MET A 88 -5.71 1.79 2.75
CA MET A 88 -5.76 2.09 4.18
C MET A 88 -5.34 3.54 4.43
N HIS A 89 -6.13 4.25 5.24
CA HIS A 89 -5.86 5.63 5.64
C HIS A 89 -5.50 5.70 7.11
N ARG A 90 -4.53 6.54 7.47
CA ARG A 90 -4.23 6.86 8.87
C ARG A 90 -5.36 7.67 9.48
N GLU A 91 -5.74 7.34 10.72
CA GLU A 91 -6.64 8.20 11.48
C GLU A 91 -6.04 9.58 11.75
N LYS A 92 -6.91 10.57 11.95
CA LYS A 92 -6.61 11.99 12.21
C LYS A 92 -5.95 12.72 11.04
N ILE A 93 -4.94 12.11 10.42
CA ILE A 93 -4.14 12.70 9.33
C ILE A 93 -4.77 12.41 7.96
N HIS A 94 -5.55 11.34 7.83
CA HIS A 94 -6.22 10.95 6.58
C HIS A 94 -5.27 10.80 5.37
N LYS A 95 -3.99 10.50 5.62
CA LYS A 95 -3.01 10.11 4.59
C LYS A 95 -3.08 8.62 4.31
N LEU A 96 -2.82 8.22 3.07
CA LEU A 96 -2.67 6.82 2.70
C LEU A 96 -1.49 6.19 3.43
N CYS A 97 -1.65 4.94 3.85
CA CYS A 97 -0.57 4.10 4.38
C CYS A 97 -0.48 2.74 3.71
N ALA A 98 -1.46 2.37 2.89
CA ALA A 98 -1.40 1.29 1.91
C ALA A 98 -2.29 1.66 0.72
N ASN A 99 -1.81 1.40 -0.50
CA ASN A 99 -2.54 1.54 -1.75
C ASN A 99 -1.90 0.65 -2.82
N HIS A 100 -2.38 -0.59 -2.95
CA HIS A 100 -1.88 -1.53 -3.97
C HIS A 100 -2.98 -2.47 -4.44
N TYR A 101 -2.86 -2.93 -5.67
CA TYR A 101 -3.74 -3.97 -6.22
C TYR A 101 -3.44 -5.33 -5.57
N ILE A 102 -4.48 -6.16 -5.45
CA ILE A 102 -4.33 -7.57 -5.09
C ILE A 102 -3.98 -8.31 -6.37
N THR A 103 -2.87 -9.06 -6.37
CA THR A 103 -2.46 -9.93 -7.48
C THR A 103 -2.66 -11.40 -7.11
N GLU A 104 -2.66 -12.28 -8.10
CA GLU A 104 -2.94 -13.71 -7.90
C GLU A 104 -1.84 -14.44 -7.10
N GLU A 105 -0.62 -13.91 -7.10
CA GLU A 105 0.53 -14.48 -6.42
C GLU A 105 0.61 -14.04 -4.94
N MET A 106 -0.17 -13.03 -4.54
CA MET A 106 -0.15 -12.52 -3.17
C MET A 106 -0.70 -13.57 -2.19
N LYS A 107 0.10 -13.91 -1.18
CA LYS A 107 -0.29 -14.85 -0.12
C LYS A 107 -0.12 -14.23 1.25
N LEU A 108 -1.21 -14.26 2.03
CA LEU A 108 -1.16 -13.95 3.45
C LEU A 108 -0.47 -15.10 4.20
N SER A 109 0.59 -14.78 4.91
CA SER A 109 1.34 -15.69 5.77
C SER A 109 1.16 -15.30 7.25
N PRO A 110 1.02 -16.27 8.17
CA PRO A 110 0.89 -15.96 9.58
C PRO A 110 2.17 -15.32 10.11
N ASN A 111 2.05 -14.31 10.98
CA ASN A 111 3.21 -13.73 11.65
C ASN A 111 3.62 -14.59 12.86
N VAL A 112 4.91 -14.89 13.01
CA VAL A 112 5.40 -15.69 14.14
C VAL A 112 5.09 -14.97 15.46
N GLY A 113 4.44 -15.67 16.38
CA GLY A 113 4.07 -15.11 17.68
C GLY A 113 2.81 -14.23 17.68
N SER A 114 2.03 -14.21 16.60
CA SER A 114 0.71 -13.56 16.58
C SER A 114 -0.35 -14.39 15.83
N ASP A 115 -1.47 -14.61 16.50
CA ASP A 115 -2.69 -15.25 15.96
C ASP A 115 -3.64 -14.26 15.26
N ARG A 116 -3.33 -12.97 15.33
CA ARG A 116 -4.15 -11.85 14.84
C ARG A 116 -3.43 -10.95 13.85
N SER A 117 -2.38 -11.47 13.21
CA SER A 117 -1.57 -10.74 12.25
C SER A 117 -1.23 -11.55 11.01
N TRP A 118 -1.25 -10.88 9.85
CA TRP A 118 -0.87 -11.45 8.57
C TRP A 118 0.24 -10.65 7.92
N VAL A 119 1.10 -11.32 7.16
CA VAL A 119 2.22 -10.74 6.42
C VAL A 119 2.10 -11.08 4.94
N TRP A 120 2.33 -10.09 4.06
CA TRP A 120 2.44 -10.29 2.62
C TRP A 120 3.43 -9.31 1.99
N THR A 121 3.81 -9.59 0.75
CA THR A 121 4.65 -8.73 -0.07
C THR A 121 3.84 -8.12 -1.19
N THR A 122 4.06 -6.84 -1.48
CA THR A 122 3.51 -6.15 -2.64
C THR A 122 4.64 -5.54 -3.46
N ALA A 123 4.58 -5.73 -4.78
CA ALA A 123 5.61 -5.24 -5.69
C ALA A 123 5.53 -3.72 -5.93
N ALA A 124 4.34 -3.14 -5.80
CA ALA A 124 4.08 -1.72 -6.07
C ALA A 124 2.99 -1.18 -5.13
N ASP A 125 3.37 -0.82 -3.91
CA ASP A 125 2.55 0.01 -3.02
C ASP A 125 2.71 1.49 -3.39
N PHE A 126 1.60 2.19 -3.53
CA PHE A 126 1.53 3.58 -3.98
C PHE A 126 1.00 4.51 -2.88
N ALA A 127 1.32 4.22 -1.61
CA ALA A 127 0.86 5.04 -0.48
C ALA A 127 1.59 6.39 -0.38
N ASP A 128 2.85 6.44 -0.83
CA ASP A 128 3.70 7.64 -0.82
C ASP A 128 3.83 8.28 -2.23
N GLU A 129 2.84 8.03 -3.11
CA GLU A 129 2.78 8.56 -4.50
C GLU A 129 3.87 8.05 -5.46
N GLU A 130 4.69 7.11 -5.01
CA GLU A 130 5.67 6.38 -5.82
C GLU A 130 5.46 4.87 -5.64
N PRO A 131 5.60 4.06 -6.71
CA PRO A 131 5.45 2.61 -6.60
C PRO A 131 6.66 1.99 -5.92
N GLU A 132 6.47 1.41 -4.74
CA GLU A 132 7.54 0.76 -3.98
C GLU A 132 7.24 -0.70 -3.68
N HIS A 133 8.28 -1.55 -3.74
CA HIS A 133 8.20 -2.91 -3.23
C HIS A 133 8.21 -2.89 -1.70
N GLN A 134 7.13 -3.39 -1.08
CA GLN A 134 6.94 -3.36 0.37
C GLN A 134 6.61 -4.75 0.92
N THR A 135 7.19 -5.10 2.07
CA THR A 135 6.73 -6.24 2.89
C THR A 135 5.90 -5.67 4.03
N LEU A 136 4.62 -6.01 4.05
CA LEU A 136 3.63 -5.43 4.95
C LEU A 136 3.16 -6.47 5.95
N ALA A 137 2.95 -6.04 7.20
CA ALA A 137 2.25 -6.82 8.21
C ALA A 137 1.06 -6.04 8.73
N ILE A 138 -0.10 -6.68 8.83
CA ILE A 138 -1.31 -6.08 9.39
C ILE A 138 -1.71 -6.83 10.64
N ARG A 139 -2.10 -6.09 11.67
CA ARG A 139 -2.57 -6.62 12.95
C ARG A 139 -3.97 -6.11 13.26
N PHE A 140 -4.83 -7.03 13.66
CA PHE A 140 -6.22 -6.76 14.05
C PHE A 140 -6.40 -6.82 15.58
N ALA A 141 -7.58 -6.43 16.05
CA ALA A 141 -7.91 -6.44 17.48
C ALA A 141 -7.87 -7.86 18.07
N ASN A 142 -8.42 -8.84 17.36
CA ASN A 142 -8.50 -10.25 17.75
C ASN A 142 -8.26 -11.17 16.53
N SER A 143 -8.15 -12.47 16.78
CA SER A 143 -7.90 -13.50 15.75
C SER A 143 -9.09 -13.68 14.80
N GLU A 144 -10.32 -13.58 15.29
CA GLU A 144 -11.55 -13.64 14.48
C GLU A 144 -11.54 -12.58 13.37
N ASN A 145 -11.25 -11.34 13.73
CA ASN A 145 -11.11 -10.22 12.80
C ASN A 145 -9.98 -10.48 11.79
N ALA A 146 -8.84 -11.01 12.25
CA ALA A 146 -7.76 -11.36 11.34
C ALA A 146 -8.21 -12.42 10.32
N ASN A 147 -8.97 -13.43 10.73
CA ASN A 147 -9.49 -14.46 9.84
C ASN A 147 -10.51 -13.90 8.83
N LEU A 148 -11.40 -13.01 9.26
CA LEU A 148 -12.34 -12.32 8.35
C LEU A 148 -11.60 -11.53 7.26
N PHE A 149 -10.52 -10.84 7.62
CA PHE A 149 -9.67 -10.17 6.63
C PHE A 149 -9.04 -11.17 5.66
N LYS A 150 -8.48 -12.27 6.18
CA LYS A 150 -7.87 -13.30 5.34
C LYS A 150 -8.86 -13.90 4.37
N GLU A 151 -10.07 -14.23 4.82
CA GLU A 151 -11.13 -14.74 3.95
C GLU A 151 -11.52 -13.74 2.85
N ALA A 152 -11.68 -12.46 3.20
CA ALA A 152 -11.99 -11.42 2.22
C ALA A 152 -10.85 -11.22 1.20
N PHE A 153 -9.59 -11.27 1.67
CA PHE A 153 -8.41 -11.16 0.82
C PHE A 153 -8.26 -12.36 -0.12
N ASP A 154 -8.43 -13.58 0.40
CA ASP A 154 -8.35 -14.81 -0.41
C ASP A 154 -9.47 -14.84 -1.47
N LYS A 155 -10.72 -14.45 -1.11
CA LYS A 155 -11.83 -14.29 -2.08
C LYS A 155 -11.52 -13.26 -3.16
N ALA A 156 -10.94 -12.11 -2.78
CA ALA A 156 -10.53 -11.10 -3.73
C ALA A 156 -9.43 -11.62 -4.68
N ARG A 157 -8.44 -12.33 -4.16
CA ARG A 157 -7.39 -12.96 -4.98
C ARG A 157 -7.95 -13.99 -5.95
N GLU A 158 -8.87 -14.85 -5.50
CA GLU A 158 -9.54 -15.82 -6.36
C GLU A 158 -10.34 -15.17 -7.48
N ALA A 159 -11.05 -14.06 -7.20
CA ALA A 159 -11.76 -13.28 -8.20
C ALA A 159 -10.84 -12.61 -9.23
N VAL A 160 -9.63 -12.19 -8.81
CA VAL A 160 -8.60 -11.68 -9.73
C VAL A 160 -8.09 -12.79 -10.63
N LYS A 161 -7.78 -13.95 -10.06
CA LYS A 161 -7.29 -15.12 -10.79
C LYS A 161 -8.31 -15.62 -11.83
N SER A 162 -9.57 -15.81 -11.43
CA SER A 162 -10.61 -16.31 -12.34
C SER A 162 -10.81 -15.40 -13.56
N ARG A 163 -10.66 -14.08 -13.37
CA ARG A 163 -10.74 -13.10 -14.47
C ARG A 163 -9.51 -13.13 -15.38
N ALA A 164 -8.33 -13.39 -14.84
CA ALA A 164 -7.12 -13.56 -15.66
C ALA A 164 -7.27 -14.75 -16.60
N ASP A 165 -7.79 -15.88 -16.09
CA ASP A 165 -8.06 -17.09 -16.86
C ASP A 165 -9.12 -16.86 -17.96
N GLU A 166 -10.22 -16.16 -17.64
CA GLU A 166 -11.26 -15.80 -18.62
C GLU A 166 -10.73 -14.91 -19.75
N ASN A 167 -9.87 -13.93 -19.44
CA ASN A 167 -9.28 -13.06 -20.44
C ASN A 167 -8.30 -13.80 -21.36
N ASN A 168 -7.55 -14.77 -20.82
CA ASN A 168 -6.63 -15.60 -21.61
C ASN A 168 -7.37 -16.57 -22.55
N SER A 169 -8.56 -17.04 -22.16
CA SER A 169 -9.39 -17.93 -23.01
C SER A 169 -10.02 -17.24 -24.22
N LYS A 170 -10.21 -15.91 -24.18
CA LYS A 170 -10.81 -15.12 -25.27
C LYS A 170 -9.82 -14.70 -26.35
N ASP A 171 -8.52 -14.80 -26.10
CA ASP A 171 -7.47 -14.47 -27.07
C ASP A 171 -7.17 -15.62 -28.05
N HIS A 172 -7.69 -16.82 -27.78
CA HIS A 172 -7.40 -18.02 -28.58
C HIS A 172 -8.48 -18.37 -29.64
N SER A 173 -9.54 -17.56 -29.83
CA SER A 173 -10.61 -17.83 -30.82
C SER A 173 -10.65 -16.91 -32.04
N GLU A 174 -9.68 -16.01 -32.23
CA GLU A 174 -9.57 -15.16 -33.43
C GLU A 174 -8.17 -15.24 -34.04
N LYS A 175 -7.76 -16.41 -34.53
CA LYS A 175 -6.72 -16.53 -35.59
C LYS A 175 -6.63 -17.96 -36.14
N GLU A 176 -7.65 -18.39 -36.89
CA GLU A 176 -7.44 -19.38 -37.95
C GLU A 176 -8.17 -18.94 -39.21
N LYS A 177 -7.41 -18.36 -40.14
CA LYS A 177 -7.73 -18.38 -41.56
C LYS A 177 -6.46 -18.85 -42.29
N PRO A 178 -6.52 -19.94 -43.08
CA PRO A 178 -5.36 -20.46 -43.77
C PRO A 178 -5.08 -19.66 -45.05
N GLU A 179 -3.85 -19.19 -45.22
CA GLU A 179 -3.35 -18.66 -46.50
C GLU A 179 -2.65 -19.79 -47.28
N GLU A 180 -3.19 -20.06 -48.46
CA GLU A 180 -2.67 -21.01 -49.44
C GLU A 180 -1.63 -20.32 -50.33
N LYS A 181 -0.58 -21.07 -50.71
CA LYS A 181 0.59 -20.62 -51.48
C LYS A 181 0.27 -20.39 -52.96
N GLU A 182 0.91 -19.39 -53.58
CA GLU A 182 1.28 -19.43 -55.01
C GLU A 182 2.70 -18.86 -55.22
N GLU A 183 3.52 -19.63 -55.95
CA GLU A 183 4.87 -19.30 -56.43
C GLU A 183 4.81 -18.59 -57.80
N GLU A 184 5.69 -17.61 -58.07
CA GLU A 184 6.79 -17.71 -59.06
C GLU A 184 7.47 -16.35 -59.43
N LYS A 185 8.82 -16.41 -59.34
CA LYS A 185 9.93 -15.85 -60.18
C LYS A 185 10.10 -14.38 -60.62
N ILE A 186 11.17 -13.77 -60.04
CA ILE A 186 12.44 -13.21 -60.58
C ILE A 186 12.43 -12.29 -61.83
N THR A 187 13.02 -11.08 -61.72
CA THR A 187 14.11 -10.57 -62.59
C THR A 187 15.00 -9.51 -61.89
N ASP A 188 16.31 -9.68 -62.05
CA ASP A 188 17.47 -8.86 -61.69
C ASP A 188 17.49 -7.39 -62.16
N ALA A 189 18.20 -6.50 -61.43
CA ALA A 189 19.41 -5.81 -61.92
C ALA A 189 19.93 -4.72 -60.93
N GLU A 190 21.09 -5.03 -60.32
CA GLU A 190 22.33 -4.23 -60.33
C GLU A 190 22.41 -2.83 -59.67
N SER A 191 23.10 -2.74 -58.52
CA SER A 191 24.40 -2.04 -58.39
C SER A 191 25.00 -2.14 -56.97
N LYS A 192 26.26 -2.61 -56.92
CA LYS A 192 27.20 -2.80 -55.79
C LYS A 192 28.09 -1.53 -55.61
N PRO A 193 29.15 -1.47 -54.75
CA PRO A 193 29.43 -2.07 -53.42
C PRO A 193 30.16 -1.12 -52.42
N LYS A 194 30.36 -1.55 -51.14
CA LYS A 194 31.64 -1.63 -50.36
C LYS A 194 31.47 -1.40 -48.84
N GLU A 195 31.85 -2.40 -48.03
CA GLU A 195 32.93 -2.42 -46.99
C GLU A 195 32.49 -1.75 -45.67
N ASP A 196 32.57 -2.34 -44.46
CA ASP A 196 33.74 -2.96 -43.84
C ASP A 196 33.42 -3.95 -42.69
N ALA A 197 34.33 -4.92 -42.58
CA ALA A 197 34.92 -5.59 -41.40
C ALA A 197 34.17 -5.86 -40.07
N LYS A 198 34.00 -7.17 -39.85
CA LYS A 198 34.14 -7.99 -38.62
C LYS A 198 35.32 -7.53 -37.73
N GLU A 199 35.23 -7.42 -36.41
CA GLU A 199 35.47 -8.45 -35.37
C GLU A 199 35.26 -7.74 -34.02
N GLU A 200 34.62 -8.33 -33.01
CA GLU A 200 35.32 -8.77 -31.80
C GLU A 200 34.41 -9.62 -30.91
N ALA A 201 34.89 -10.80 -30.53
CA ALA A 201 34.44 -11.55 -29.38
C ALA A 201 35.68 -11.89 -28.55
N LYS A 202 35.69 -11.54 -27.27
CA LYS A 202 36.49 -12.24 -26.27
C LYS A 202 35.92 -12.09 -24.86
N GLU A 203 35.50 -13.24 -24.38
CA GLU A 203 35.16 -13.62 -23.02
C GLU A 203 36.48 -13.81 -22.24
N GLU A 204 36.64 -13.21 -21.05
CA GLU A 204 37.68 -13.61 -20.09
C GLU A 204 37.02 -14.05 -18.78
N LYS A 205 37.11 -15.37 -18.54
CA LYS A 205 37.03 -16.00 -17.22
C LYS A 205 38.32 -15.72 -16.46
N LYS A 206 38.22 -15.52 -15.15
CA LYS A 206 39.37 -15.55 -14.24
C LYS A 206 39.04 -16.43 -13.04
N ASP A 207 39.62 -17.62 -13.03
CA ASP A 207 39.85 -18.46 -11.84
C ASP A 207 41.37 -18.68 -11.73
N GLY A 208 41.89 -18.68 -10.50
CA GLY A 208 43.28 -19.06 -10.20
C GLY A 208 43.92 -18.34 -9.02
N GLU A 209 43.53 -18.73 -7.81
CA GLU A 209 44.36 -19.23 -6.69
C GLU A 209 45.84 -18.79 -6.56
N GLU A 210 46.25 -18.32 -5.37
CA GLU A 210 47.58 -18.60 -4.81
C GLU A 210 47.57 -18.55 -3.25
N GLU A 211 48.30 -19.50 -2.66
CA GLU A 211 48.39 -19.88 -1.25
C GLU A 211 49.19 -18.91 -0.34
N GLY A 212 48.86 -18.95 0.96
CA GLY A 212 49.82 -19.19 2.06
C GLY A 212 50.98 -18.23 2.31
N LYS A 213 50.87 -17.44 3.39
CA LYS A 213 51.74 -17.54 4.59
C LYS A 213 51.19 -16.73 5.75
#